data_AF-A0A409WWG9-F1
#
_entry.id   AF-A0A409WWG9-F1
#
_cell.length_a   1.000
_cell.length_b   1.000
_cell.length_c   1.000
_cell.angle_alpha   90.00
_cell.angle_beta   90.00
_cell.angle_gamma   90.00
#
_symmetry.space_group_name_H-M   'P 1'
#
loop_
_entity.id
_entity.type
_entity.pdbx_description
1 polymer ?
#
loop_
_entity_poly.entity_id
_entity_poly.type
_entity_poly.pdbx_seq_one_letter_code
_entity_poly.pdbx_strand_id
1 'polypeptide(L)'
;MSIDFKEIIDQYIRDLSTLPDSETSLDAILEKALLGDRELRRLFASSPQDPRLSVLHCGLIDLFSIPTTALRTRERRRTPTSQDCYGYMFPLPPSERRIHLSPSTVPTFEAFHRCWELFSHRILMKLTQDDWENVIVGGGSVLAALMAQFPMDMPVDQINKFYLGEAWGTSDIDLFIWGLSASQCNMRSCDLACHLCPESERSIFSQYVFPVYMGSDVCSRKTPAHFPFRPVQIVLRLYDSPAQVLAGFDVDAACCAFDGSRKVWVNPRSLTAIIRQANSIDISRRSPSYEMRLAKYAERGFEVYLPSLDRARVRPALYDRRLSRFPRGLARLLVLEKLYRNGYAYDCLKFPGKRVAVEKNVTLEGEDPLEGVAWDTLGIEQSWYDPEIRWCRVPYGPGWDADRIEKTFKKKNEFSNSTAPWNRVNGGRDSHKHVVFAGALEDCISGTFCERCAETGVILSSSTPETDRRIYIQGPLRFINKNPGAQLLTGSFQPINDEEWEAEAYISSVEEEYSVDHDG
;
A
#
# COMPACT_ATOMS: atom_id res chain seq x y z
N MET A 1 27.74 -19.99 8.69
CA MET A 1 27.62 -20.34 7.25
C MET A 1 27.17 -19.09 6.52
N SER A 2 27.83 -18.72 5.43
CA SER A 2 27.39 -17.61 4.60
C SER A 2 26.11 -18.03 3.87
N ILE A 3 25.04 -17.25 3.97
CA ILE A 3 23.79 -17.49 3.24
C ILE A 3 24.02 -17.14 1.76
N ASP A 4 23.73 -18.09 0.86
CA ASP A 4 23.62 -17.87 -0.57
C ASP A 4 22.15 -17.66 -0.95
N PHE A 5 21.79 -16.44 -1.36
CA PHE A 5 20.42 -16.12 -1.74
C PHE A 5 19.95 -16.86 -2.98
N LYS A 6 20.84 -17.14 -3.94
CA LYS A 6 20.46 -17.85 -5.16
C LYS A 6 20.11 -19.31 -4.84
N GLU A 7 20.92 -19.96 -4.02
CA GLU A 7 20.68 -21.35 -3.60
C GLU A 7 19.34 -21.47 -2.84
N ILE A 8 19.04 -20.53 -1.94
CA ILE A 8 17.76 -20.48 -1.22
C ILE A 8 16.58 -20.37 -2.18
N ILE A 9 16.67 -19.47 -3.16
CA ILE A 9 15.59 -19.27 -4.14
C ILE A 9 15.42 -20.49 -5.03
N ASP A 10 16.51 -21.04 -5.55
CA ASP A 10 16.47 -22.25 -6.38
C ASP A 10 15.88 -23.43 -5.59
N GLN A 11 16.22 -23.56 -4.31
CA GLN A 11 15.66 -24.60 -3.44
C GLN A 11 14.16 -24.40 -3.20
N TYR A 12 13.73 -23.17 -2.88
CA TYR A 12 12.32 -22.83 -2.70
C TYR A 12 11.48 -23.16 -3.96
N ILE A 13 11.98 -22.82 -5.16
CA ILE A 13 11.30 -23.12 -6.43
C ILE A 13 11.23 -24.64 -6.67
N ARG A 14 12.32 -25.36 -6.39
CA ARG A 14 12.35 -26.83 -6.51
C ARG A 14 11.33 -27.47 -5.58
N ASP A 15 11.33 -27.09 -4.30
CA ASP A 15 10.44 -27.64 -3.28
C ASP A 15 8.97 -27.39 -3.62
N LEU A 16 8.62 -26.19 -4.10
CA LEU A 16 7.28 -25.90 -4.61
C LEU A 16 6.89 -26.79 -5.80
N SER A 17 7.82 -26.98 -6.74
CA SER A 17 7.58 -27.75 -7.97
C SER A 17 7.41 -29.25 -7.71
N THR A 18 8.11 -29.78 -6.70
CA THR A 18 8.07 -31.19 -6.31
C THR A 18 7.09 -31.48 -5.18
N LEU A 19 6.41 -30.46 -4.65
CA LEU A 19 5.45 -30.62 -3.56
C LEU A 19 4.32 -31.57 -4.00
N PRO A 20 4.08 -32.69 -3.28
CA PRO A 20 3.02 -33.62 -3.64
C PRO A 20 1.67 -32.93 -3.77
N ASP A 21 0.84 -33.40 -4.70
CA ASP A 21 -0.48 -32.81 -4.95
C ASP A 21 -1.42 -32.90 -3.73
N SER A 22 -1.20 -33.83 -2.81
CA SER A 22 -1.95 -33.90 -1.55
C SER A 22 -1.46 -32.93 -0.47
N GLU A 23 -0.23 -32.41 -0.59
CA GLU A 23 0.32 -31.48 0.37
C GLU A 23 -0.13 -30.05 0.06
N THR A 24 -0.55 -29.37 1.11
CA THR A 24 -1.27 -28.09 1.09
C THR A 24 -0.57 -27.02 1.93
N SER A 25 0.20 -27.41 2.95
CA SER A 25 1.01 -26.47 3.73
C SER A 25 2.24 -26.05 2.93
N LEU A 26 2.57 -24.76 3.03
CA LEU A 26 3.74 -24.15 2.41
C LEU A 26 4.75 -23.65 3.44
N ASP A 27 4.47 -23.82 4.74
CA ASP A 27 5.20 -23.12 5.80
C ASP A 27 6.64 -23.64 5.89
N ALA A 28 6.84 -24.96 5.83
CA ALA A 28 8.17 -25.57 5.84
C ALA A 28 9.01 -25.19 4.61
N ILE A 29 8.37 -25.03 3.45
CA ILE A 29 9.04 -24.61 2.20
C ILE A 29 9.46 -23.14 2.30
N LEU A 30 8.58 -22.30 2.84
CA LEU A 30 8.79 -20.86 2.95
C LEU A 30 9.82 -20.50 4.05
N GLU A 31 9.98 -21.30 5.10
CA GLU A 31 10.83 -21.00 6.25
C GLU A 31 12.26 -20.57 5.88
N LYS A 32 12.95 -21.37 5.05
CA LYS A 32 14.32 -21.06 4.61
C LYS A 32 14.39 -19.76 3.79
N ALA A 33 13.39 -19.52 2.94
CA ALA A 33 13.30 -18.30 2.16
C ALA A 33 13.06 -17.07 3.03
N LEU A 34 12.26 -17.18 4.11
CA LEU A 34 12.07 -16.11 5.08
C LEU A 34 13.34 -15.79 5.88
N LEU A 35 14.13 -16.82 6.23
CA LEU A 35 15.45 -16.62 6.86
C LEU A 35 16.41 -15.89 5.90
N GLY A 36 16.42 -16.27 4.63
CA GLY A 36 17.16 -15.56 3.57
C GLY A 36 16.73 -14.10 3.44
N ASP A 37 15.43 -13.82 3.37
CA ASP A 37 14.91 -12.46 3.30
C ASP A 37 15.26 -11.62 4.55
N ARG A 38 15.20 -12.21 5.75
CA ARG A 38 15.61 -11.56 6.99
C ARG A 38 17.08 -11.18 6.97
N GLU A 39 17.95 -12.07 6.52
CA GLU A 39 19.37 -11.78 6.33
C GLU A 39 19.57 -10.68 5.29
N LEU A 40 18.86 -10.74 4.16
CA LEU A 40 18.93 -9.72 3.12
C LEU A 40 18.59 -8.33 3.66
N ARG A 41 17.49 -8.20 4.41
CA ARG A 41 17.12 -6.97 5.12
C ARG A 41 18.19 -6.52 6.11
N ARG A 42 18.74 -7.45 6.89
CA ARG A 42 19.83 -7.16 7.83
C ARG A 42 21.06 -6.61 7.11
N LEU A 43 21.43 -7.15 5.95
CA LEU A 43 22.56 -6.65 5.15
C LEU A 43 22.30 -5.25 4.61
N PHE A 44 21.13 -5.00 4.02
CA PHE A 44 20.77 -3.64 3.60
C PHE A 44 20.81 -2.62 4.75
N ALA A 45 20.47 -3.07 5.97
CA ALA A 45 20.51 -2.25 7.19
C ALA A 45 21.91 -2.00 7.74
N SER A 46 22.74 -3.04 7.84
CA SER A 46 23.98 -3.04 8.64
C SER A 46 25.26 -3.10 7.81
N SER A 47 25.19 -3.53 6.55
CA SER A 47 26.35 -3.73 5.67
C SER A 47 25.95 -3.52 4.21
N PRO A 48 25.54 -2.30 3.81
CA PRO A 48 25.04 -2.03 2.45
C PRO A 48 26.10 -2.23 1.35
N GLN A 49 27.38 -2.31 1.72
CA GLN A 49 28.51 -2.59 0.81
C GLN A 49 28.85 -4.09 0.73
N ASP A 50 28.05 -4.97 1.33
CA ASP A 50 28.27 -6.42 1.27
C ASP A 50 28.22 -6.89 -0.20
N PRO A 51 29.23 -7.64 -0.69
CA PRO A 51 29.30 -8.09 -2.08
C PRO A 51 28.07 -8.88 -2.53
N ARG A 52 27.35 -9.55 -1.62
CA ARG A 52 26.11 -10.28 -1.94
C ARG A 52 24.98 -9.37 -2.42
N LEU A 53 25.02 -8.09 -2.06
CA LEU A 53 24.05 -7.07 -2.48
C LEU A 53 24.35 -6.49 -3.87
N SER A 54 25.51 -6.81 -4.46
CA SER A 54 25.85 -6.38 -5.83
C SER A 54 24.93 -7.02 -6.89
N VAL A 55 24.30 -8.15 -6.56
CA VAL A 55 23.28 -8.79 -7.39
C VAL A 55 21.96 -8.06 -7.18
N LEU A 56 21.56 -7.22 -8.15
CA LEU A 56 20.41 -6.32 -8.06
C LEU A 56 19.08 -7.00 -7.69
N HIS A 57 18.90 -8.25 -8.13
CA HIS A 57 17.67 -9.03 -7.93
C HIS A 57 17.88 -10.19 -6.94
N CYS A 58 18.86 -10.09 -6.03
CA CYS A 58 19.10 -11.11 -5.02
C CYS A 58 17.84 -11.39 -4.17
N GLY A 59 17.56 -12.68 -3.93
CA GLY A 59 16.37 -13.10 -3.18
C GLY A 59 15.04 -12.92 -3.92
N LEU A 60 15.05 -12.56 -5.20
CA LEU A 60 13.85 -12.43 -6.03
C LEU A 60 13.73 -13.58 -7.05
N ILE A 61 12.50 -13.80 -7.49
CA ILE A 61 12.11 -14.79 -8.49
C ILE A 61 11.61 -14.04 -9.73
N ASP A 62 12.16 -14.34 -10.90
CA ASP A 62 11.53 -13.97 -12.18
C ASP A 62 10.36 -14.92 -12.43
N LEU A 63 9.14 -14.44 -12.16
CA LEU A 63 7.94 -15.26 -12.05
C LEU A 63 7.67 -16.10 -13.30
N PHE A 64 7.87 -15.54 -14.50
CA PHE A 64 7.57 -16.23 -15.75
C PHE A 64 8.71 -17.13 -16.23
N SER A 65 9.83 -17.17 -15.51
CA SER A 65 10.95 -18.09 -15.78
C SER A 65 10.84 -19.43 -15.06
N ILE A 66 9.93 -19.56 -14.08
CA ILE A 66 9.82 -20.76 -13.24
C ILE A 66 8.82 -21.78 -13.80
N PRO A 67 8.90 -23.07 -13.40
CA PRO A 67 7.94 -24.08 -13.84
C PRO A 67 6.50 -23.75 -13.43
N THR A 68 5.54 -24.00 -14.33
CA THR A 68 4.11 -23.78 -14.05
C THR A 68 3.57 -24.64 -12.91
N THR A 69 4.26 -25.74 -12.56
CA THR A 69 3.97 -26.55 -11.37
C THR A 69 4.16 -25.80 -10.07
N ALA A 70 5.10 -24.84 -10.01
CA ALA A 70 5.30 -23.95 -8.87
C ALA A 70 4.26 -22.81 -8.81
N LEU A 71 3.46 -22.63 -9.86
CA LEU A 71 2.42 -21.60 -9.97
C LEU A 71 1.00 -22.18 -9.78
N ARG A 72 0.89 -23.27 -9.01
CA ARG A 72 -0.38 -23.95 -8.73
C ARG A 72 -0.88 -23.56 -7.35
N THR A 73 -2.14 -23.19 -7.27
CA THR A 73 -2.87 -22.88 -6.03
C THR A 73 -2.80 -24.05 -5.06
N ARG A 74 -2.49 -23.78 -3.80
CA ARG A 74 -2.57 -24.75 -2.71
C ARG A 74 -3.65 -24.29 -1.73
N GLU A 75 -4.81 -24.92 -1.80
CA GLU A 75 -5.90 -24.64 -0.85
C GLU A 75 -5.48 -24.93 0.60
N ARG A 76 -6.03 -24.18 1.56
CA ARG A 76 -5.78 -24.42 2.99
C ARG A 76 -6.41 -25.75 3.43
N ARG A 77 -5.80 -26.43 4.41
CA ARG A 77 -6.40 -27.60 5.09
C ARG A 77 -7.69 -27.22 5.83
N ARG A 78 -8.78 -27.97 5.61
CA ARG A 78 -10.12 -27.65 6.13
C ARG A 78 -10.57 -28.54 7.29
N THR A 79 -9.67 -29.26 7.95
CA THR A 79 -10.03 -30.14 9.07
C THR A 79 -10.70 -29.32 10.19
N PRO A 80 -11.99 -29.52 10.51
CA PRO A 80 -12.73 -28.68 11.46
C PRO A 80 -12.15 -28.68 12.88
N THR A 81 -11.30 -29.66 13.20
CA THR A 81 -10.64 -29.86 14.48
C THR A 81 -9.18 -29.38 14.51
N SER A 82 -8.58 -28.95 13.40
CA SER A 82 -7.20 -28.48 13.40
C SER A 82 -7.13 -27.03 13.88
N GLN A 83 -6.26 -26.76 14.85
CA GLN A 83 -5.88 -25.42 15.34
C GLN A 83 -5.64 -24.43 14.17
N ASP A 84 -5.08 -24.93 13.05
CA ASP A 84 -4.83 -24.18 11.81
C ASP A 84 -6.07 -23.45 11.27
N CYS A 85 -7.28 -23.98 11.50
CA CYS A 85 -8.50 -23.35 11.02
C CYS A 85 -8.78 -22.00 11.72
N TYR A 86 -8.35 -21.86 12.97
CA TYR A 86 -8.56 -20.68 13.81
C TYR A 86 -7.54 -19.57 13.56
N GLY A 87 -6.39 -19.92 12.95
CA GLY A 87 -5.29 -19.03 12.59
C GLY A 87 -5.59 -18.03 11.48
N TYR A 88 -6.75 -18.10 10.83
CA TYR A 88 -7.09 -17.24 9.69
C TYR A 88 -8.11 -16.18 10.09
N MET A 89 -7.84 -14.94 9.71
CA MET A 89 -8.75 -13.80 9.74
C MET A 89 -9.18 -13.45 8.32
N PHE A 90 -10.36 -12.84 8.19
CA PHE A 90 -10.99 -12.55 6.90
C PHE A 90 -11.12 -13.80 6.01
N PRO A 91 -11.70 -14.90 6.52
CA PRO A 91 -11.73 -16.14 5.78
C PRO A 91 -12.55 -15.99 4.50
N LEU A 92 -12.00 -16.47 3.38
CA LEU A 92 -12.69 -16.39 2.10
C LEU A 92 -13.87 -17.37 2.06
N PRO A 93 -15.03 -16.96 1.54
CA PRO A 93 -16.12 -17.88 1.26
C PRO A 93 -15.69 -18.89 0.19
N PRO A 94 -16.29 -20.10 0.15
CA PRO A 94 -15.92 -21.13 -0.83
C PRO A 94 -15.95 -20.66 -2.29
N SER A 95 -16.83 -19.71 -2.64
CA SER A 95 -16.97 -19.14 -3.99
C SER A 95 -15.81 -18.24 -4.43
N GLU A 96 -15.05 -17.68 -3.47
CA GLU A 96 -13.92 -16.77 -3.75
C GLU A 96 -12.57 -17.48 -3.60
N ARG A 97 -12.56 -18.71 -3.09
CA ARG A 97 -11.37 -19.55 -3.05
C ARG A 97 -11.10 -20.11 -4.43
N ARG A 98 -9.84 -20.04 -4.84
CA ARG A 98 -9.37 -20.73 -6.04
C ARG A 98 -9.30 -22.22 -5.77
N ILE A 99 -9.54 -22.97 -6.84
CA ILE A 99 -9.56 -24.42 -6.83
C ILE A 99 -8.15 -24.94 -6.59
N HIS A 100 -8.00 -25.97 -5.76
CA HIS A 100 -6.72 -26.61 -5.52
C HIS A 100 -6.07 -27.07 -6.84
N LEU A 101 -4.76 -26.83 -7.00
CA LEU A 101 -3.96 -27.05 -8.21
C LEU A 101 -4.29 -26.19 -9.44
N SER A 102 -5.29 -25.31 -9.39
CA SER A 102 -5.51 -24.34 -10.47
C SER A 102 -4.37 -23.32 -10.54
N PRO A 103 -4.12 -22.66 -11.68
CA PRO A 103 -3.14 -21.58 -11.75
C PRO A 103 -3.34 -20.54 -10.64
N SER A 104 -2.24 -20.08 -10.04
CA SER A 104 -2.25 -19.06 -8.99
C SER A 104 -2.05 -17.64 -9.54
N THR A 105 -1.58 -17.52 -10.77
CA THR A 105 -1.43 -16.25 -11.49
C THR A 105 -1.89 -16.45 -12.94
N VAL A 106 -1.90 -15.36 -13.71
CA VAL A 106 -1.85 -15.47 -15.18
C VAL A 106 -0.67 -16.36 -15.60
N PRO A 107 -0.82 -17.19 -16.66
CA PRO A 107 0.13 -18.26 -16.97
C PRO A 107 1.35 -17.81 -17.77
N THR A 108 1.28 -16.65 -18.44
CA THR A 108 2.37 -16.13 -19.29
C THR A 108 2.56 -14.63 -19.11
N PHE A 109 3.73 -14.15 -19.51
CA PHE A 109 4.02 -12.71 -19.54
C PHE A 109 3.04 -11.96 -20.45
N GLU A 110 2.67 -12.51 -21.60
CA GLU A 110 1.74 -11.88 -22.54
C GLU A 110 0.35 -11.68 -21.92
N ALA A 111 -0.12 -12.65 -21.12
CA ALA A 111 -1.36 -12.53 -20.37
C ALA A 111 -1.26 -11.45 -19.28
N PHE A 112 -0.15 -11.42 -18.54
CA PHE A 112 0.14 -10.35 -17.58
C PHE A 112 0.14 -8.98 -18.25
N HIS A 113 0.89 -8.82 -19.34
CA HIS A 113 1.05 -7.56 -20.03
C HIS A 113 -0.30 -7.05 -20.60
N ARG A 114 -1.15 -7.94 -21.13
CA ARG A 114 -2.52 -7.58 -21.53
C ARG A 114 -3.32 -7.04 -20.34
N CYS A 115 -3.27 -7.72 -19.19
CA CYS A 115 -3.95 -7.30 -17.98
C CYS A 115 -3.40 -5.98 -17.43
N TRP A 116 -2.07 -5.79 -17.49
CA TRP A 116 -1.38 -4.57 -17.12
C TRP A 116 -1.80 -3.35 -17.94
N GLU A 117 -1.86 -3.49 -19.26
CA GLU A 117 -2.28 -2.42 -20.18
C GLU A 117 -3.74 -2.01 -19.93
N LEU A 118 -4.61 -2.97 -19.59
CA LEU A 118 -5.99 -2.70 -19.21
C LEU A 118 -6.09 -2.01 -17.85
N PHE A 119 -5.41 -2.55 -16.83
CA PHE A 119 -5.42 -2.01 -15.47
C PHE A 119 -4.90 -0.57 -15.42
N SER A 120 -3.78 -0.31 -16.10
CA SER A 120 -3.09 0.99 -16.11
C SER A 120 -3.72 1.98 -17.09
N HIS A 121 -4.70 1.55 -17.90
CA HIS A 121 -5.20 2.32 -19.04
C HIS A 121 -4.08 2.84 -19.94
N ARG A 122 -2.99 2.06 -20.08
CA ARG A 122 -1.81 2.36 -20.88
C ARG A 122 -1.12 3.68 -20.53
N ILE A 123 -1.30 4.16 -19.30
CA ILE A 123 -0.77 5.46 -18.85
C ILE A 123 0.77 5.56 -18.96
N LEU A 124 1.46 4.42 -18.92
CA LEU A 124 2.91 4.32 -19.03
C LEU A 124 3.40 4.00 -20.44
N MET A 125 2.53 3.90 -21.45
CA MET A 125 2.92 3.45 -22.80
C MET A 125 3.89 4.39 -23.53
N LYS A 126 3.99 5.65 -23.05
CA LYS A 126 4.91 6.65 -23.59
C LYS A 126 6.32 6.53 -23.04
N LEU A 127 6.53 5.76 -21.97
CA LEU A 127 7.86 5.51 -21.43
C LEU A 127 8.66 4.66 -22.42
N THR A 128 9.85 5.15 -22.75
CA THR A 128 10.83 4.48 -23.60
C THR A 128 11.64 3.46 -22.80
N GLN A 129 12.50 2.68 -23.47
CA GLN A 129 13.41 1.75 -22.79
C GLN A 129 14.35 2.48 -21.81
N ASP A 130 14.81 3.68 -22.17
CA ASP A 130 15.72 4.49 -21.35
C ASP A 130 15.02 5.07 -20.10
N ASP A 131 13.69 5.23 -20.14
CA ASP A 131 12.88 5.65 -18.99
C ASP A 131 12.76 4.55 -17.94
N TRP A 132 12.81 3.28 -18.38
CA TRP A 132 12.74 2.12 -17.49
C TRP A 132 14.07 1.77 -16.85
N GLU A 133 15.18 2.36 -17.31
CA GLU A 133 16.46 2.23 -16.62
C GLU A 133 16.35 2.83 -15.21
N ASN A 134 16.73 2.04 -14.21
CA ASN A 134 16.63 2.43 -12.79
C ASN A 134 15.21 2.68 -12.27
N VAL A 135 14.18 2.20 -12.98
CA VAL A 135 12.77 2.37 -12.61
C VAL A 135 12.06 1.00 -12.59
N ILE A 136 11.23 0.76 -11.58
CA ILE A 136 10.29 -0.37 -11.56
C ILE A 136 8.93 0.09 -11.06
N VAL A 137 7.87 -0.58 -11.49
CA VAL A 137 6.56 -0.47 -10.83
C VAL A 137 6.45 -1.58 -9.80
N GLY A 138 5.98 -1.28 -8.59
CA GLY A 138 5.79 -2.28 -7.53
C GLY A 138 4.38 -2.31 -6.95
N GLY A 139 4.08 -3.34 -6.17
CA GLY A 139 2.95 -3.32 -5.26
C GLY A 139 1.62 -3.81 -5.84
N GLY A 140 0.54 -3.15 -5.41
CA GLY A 140 -0.82 -3.60 -5.68
C GLY A 140 -1.20 -3.58 -7.16
N SER A 141 -0.67 -2.64 -7.94
CA SER A 141 -0.92 -2.53 -9.38
C SER A 141 -0.44 -3.74 -10.16
N VAL A 142 0.79 -4.19 -9.88
CA VAL A 142 1.39 -5.39 -10.48
C VAL A 142 0.62 -6.63 -10.05
N LEU A 143 0.26 -6.71 -8.76
CA LEU A 143 -0.54 -7.82 -8.24
C LEU A 143 -1.92 -7.92 -8.92
N ALA A 144 -2.59 -6.79 -9.16
CA ALA A 144 -3.89 -6.76 -9.84
C ALA A 144 -3.82 -7.40 -11.23
N ALA A 145 -2.75 -7.12 -11.98
CA ALA A 145 -2.51 -7.71 -13.29
C ALA A 145 -2.15 -9.21 -13.19
N LEU A 146 -1.40 -9.63 -12.17
CA LEU A 146 -1.05 -11.04 -11.93
C LEU A 146 -2.27 -11.91 -11.56
N MET A 147 -3.22 -11.35 -10.81
CA MET A 147 -4.38 -12.07 -10.28
C MET A 147 -5.56 -12.14 -11.23
N ALA A 148 -5.51 -11.43 -12.35
CA ALA A 148 -6.58 -11.34 -13.33
C ALA A 148 -6.73 -12.64 -14.15
N GLN A 149 -7.25 -13.68 -13.50
CA GLN A 149 -7.52 -14.99 -14.09
C GLN A 149 -8.84 -14.98 -14.87
N PHE A 150 -8.91 -14.13 -15.90
CA PHE A 150 -10.07 -14.07 -16.79
C PHE A 150 -9.92 -15.07 -17.95
N PRO A 151 -11.04 -15.63 -18.45
CA PRO A 151 -11.06 -16.30 -19.75
C PRO A 151 -10.48 -15.39 -20.84
N MET A 152 -9.69 -15.94 -21.77
CA MET A 152 -9.00 -15.14 -22.81
C MET A 152 -9.96 -14.36 -23.71
N ASP A 153 -11.16 -14.89 -23.90
CA ASP A 153 -12.26 -14.34 -24.69
C ASP A 153 -13.17 -13.38 -23.90
N MET A 154 -12.91 -13.16 -22.60
CA MET A 154 -13.68 -12.23 -21.80
C MET A 154 -13.64 -10.82 -22.41
N PRO A 155 -14.81 -10.17 -22.62
CA PRO A 155 -14.86 -8.82 -23.14
C PRO A 155 -14.07 -7.83 -22.29
N VAL A 156 -13.32 -6.94 -22.94
CA VAL A 156 -12.49 -5.91 -22.28
C VAL A 156 -13.30 -5.08 -21.28
N ASP A 157 -14.56 -4.76 -21.60
CA ASP A 157 -15.43 -3.99 -20.71
C ASP A 157 -15.73 -4.70 -19.39
N GLN A 158 -15.79 -6.04 -19.38
CA GLN A 158 -16.00 -6.79 -18.15
C GLN A 158 -14.73 -6.80 -17.28
N ILE A 159 -13.56 -6.95 -17.91
CA ILE A 159 -12.26 -6.87 -17.22
C ILE A 159 -12.07 -5.46 -16.63
N ASN A 160 -12.41 -4.42 -17.39
CA ASN A 160 -12.37 -3.04 -16.90
C ASN A 160 -13.33 -2.81 -15.74
N LYS A 161 -14.55 -3.36 -15.78
CA LYS A 161 -15.48 -3.31 -14.63
C LYS A 161 -14.91 -3.95 -13.38
N PHE A 162 -14.16 -5.06 -13.52
CA PHE A 162 -13.46 -5.67 -12.39
C PHE A 162 -12.42 -4.72 -11.80
N TYR A 163 -11.56 -4.13 -12.62
CA TYR A 163 -10.53 -3.20 -12.13
C TYR A 163 -11.11 -1.90 -11.57
N LEU A 164 -12.26 -1.45 -12.07
CA LEU A 164 -13.00 -0.29 -11.56
C LEU A 164 -13.95 -0.65 -10.39
N GLY A 165 -13.99 -1.92 -10.00
CA GLY A 165 -14.78 -2.44 -8.88
C GLY A 165 -14.18 -2.07 -7.51
N GLU A 166 -14.79 -2.58 -6.43
CA GLU A 166 -14.46 -2.16 -5.06
C GLU A 166 -13.01 -2.45 -4.66
N ALA A 167 -12.47 -3.61 -5.03
CA ALA A 167 -11.14 -4.07 -4.60
C ALA A 167 -9.96 -3.28 -5.21
N TRP A 168 -10.13 -2.80 -6.45
CA TRP A 168 -9.06 -2.22 -7.26
C TRP A 168 -9.36 -0.81 -7.77
N GLY A 169 -10.61 -0.36 -7.65
CA GLY A 169 -11.15 0.85 -8.28
C GLY A 169 -10.46 2.14 -7.88
N THR A 170 -9.75 2.16 -6.75
CA THR A 170 -8.99 3.33 -6.27
C THR A 170 -7.48 3.11 -6.27
N SER A 171 -7.00 2.02 -6.87
CA SER A 171 -5.57 1.70 -6.86
C SER A 171 -4.75 2.76 -7.61
N ASP A 172 -3.56 3.00 -7.10
CA ASP A 172 -2.47 3.78 -7.64
C ASP A 172 -1.43 2.90 -8.34
N ILE A 173 -0.49 3.54 -9.05
CA ILE A 173 0.67 2.92 -9.69
C ILE A 173 1.93 3.47 -9.02
N ASP A 174 2.56 2.68 -8.17
CA ASP A 174 3.80 3.06 -7.48
C ASP A 174 5.05 2.84 -8.35
N LEU A 175 5.71 3.91 -8.75
CA LEU A 175 7.02 3.93 -9.39
C LEU A 175 8.14 4.07 -8.34
N PHE A 176 9.12 3.19 -8.43
CA PHE A 176 10.31 3.17 -7.58
C PHE A 176 11.54 3.44 -8.42
N ILE A 177 12.31 4.45 -8.02
CA ILE A 177 13.62 4.75 -8.60
C ILE A 177 14.70 4.11 -7.71
N TRP A 178 15.66 3.42 -8.33
CA TRP A 178 16.71 2.68 -7.61
C TRP A 178 18.09 2.87 -8.23
N GLY A 179 19.15 2.71 -7.45
CA GLY A 179 20.54 2.79 -7.92
C GLY A 179 21.02 4.20 -8.30
N LEU A 180 20.27 5.25 -7.96
CA LEU A 180 20.57 6.64 -8.29
C LEU A 180 20.78 7.49 -7.02
N SER A 181 21.60 8.54 -7.14
CA SER A 181 21.75 9.54 -6.09
C SER A 181 20.51 10.45 -6.01
N ALA A 182 20.33 11.18 -4.90
CA ALA A 182 19.17 12.06 -4.72
C ALA A 182 18.97 13.08 -5.85
N SER A 183 20.05 13.68 -6.36
CA SER A 183 19.97 14.62 -7.48
C SER A 183 19.60 13.94 -8.80
N GLN A 184 20.12 12.73 -9.04
CA GLN A 184 19.74 11.92 -10.19
C GLN A 184 18.29 11.45 -10.12
N CYS A 185 17.78 11.10 -8.93
CA CYS A 185 16.37 10.78 -8.73
C CYS A 185 15.45 11.97 -8.97
N ASN A 186 15.88 13.20 -8.63
CA ASN A 186 15.13 14.41 -8.97
C ASN A 186 15.04 14.60 -10.49
N MET A 187 16.18 14.50 -11.20
CA MET A 187 16.20 14.60 -12.67
C MET A 187 15.33 13.51 -13.30
N ARG A 188 15.46 12.26 -12.83
CA ARG A 188 14.66 11.14 -13.33
C ARG A 188 13.16 11.34 -13.06
N SER A 189 12.79 11.93 -11.92
CA SER A 189 11.39 12.28 -11.64
C SER A 189 10.84 13.30 -12.65
N CYS A 190 11.65 14.30 -13.03
CA CYS A 190 11.29 15.26 -14.07
C CYS A 190 11.13 14.59 -15.43
N ASP A 191 12.08 13.75 -15.85
CA ASP A 191 12.01 13.04 -17.13
C ASP A 191 10.74 12.18 -17.23
N LEU A 192 10.47 11.40 -16.16
CA LEU A 192 9.25 10.60 -16.06
C LEU A 192 7.99 11.48 -16.12
N ALA A 193 7.95 12.59 -15.35
CA ALA A 193 6.81 13.49 -15.36
C ALA A 193 6.57 14.12 -16.75
N CYS A 194 7.63 14.52 -17.44
CA CYS A 194 7.60 15.08 -18.80
C CYS A 194 7.08 14.07 -19.83
N HIS A 195 7.58 12.83 -19.83
CA HIS A 195 7.16 11.81 -20.79
C HIS A 195 5.74 11.28 -20.53
N LEU A 196 5.36 11.21 -19.25
CA LEU A 196 4.00 10.87 -18.87
C LEU A 196 3.06 12.03 -19.26
N CYS A 197 3.34 13.26 -18.83
CA CYS A 197 2.40 14.39 -18.89
C CYS A 197 2.89 15.61 -19.71
N PRO A 198 3.13 15.47 -21.03
CA PRO A 198 3.77 16.52 -21.84
C PRO A 198 2.90 17.77 -22.11
N GLU A 199 1.57 17.70 -21.92
CA GLU A 199 0.64 18.79 -22.25
C GLU A 199 0.03 19.49 -21.02
N SER A 200 0.32 18.99 -19.81
CA SER A 200 -0.12 19.60 -18.56
C SER A 200 0.82 19.17 -17.43
N GLU A 201 1.88 19.93 -17.17
CA GLU A 201 2.85 19.71 -16.08
C GLU A 201 2.21 19.88 -14.67
N ARG A 202 1.18 19.10 -14.35
CA ARG A 202 0.46 19.18 -13.08
C ARG A 202 0.73 17.95 -12.26
N SER A 203 1.64 18.13 -11.30
CA SER A 203 1.96 17.15 -10.29
C SER A 203 1.29 17.53 -8.97
N ILE A 204 1.02 16.52 -8.15
CA ILE A 204 0.58 16.74 -6.78
C ILE A 204 1.67 16.22 -5.88
N PHE A 205 1.99 16.99 -4.84
CA PHE A 205 3.03 16.70 -3.89
C PHE A 205 2.48 16.80 -2.48
N SER A 206 2.70 15.77 -1.69
CA SER A 206 2.54 15.78 -0.24
C SER A 206 3.81 15.22 0.39
N GLN A 207 4.03 15.49 1.67
CA GLN A 207 5.19 14.97 2.40
C GLN A 207 5.29 13.43 2.36
N TYR A 208 4.18 12.74 2.10
CA TYR A 208 4.07 11.27 2.10
C TYR A 208 4.00 10.63 0.72
N VAL A 209 3.56 11.39 -0.28
CA VAL A 209 3.13 10.86 -1.59
C VAL A 209 3.39 11.95 -2.63
N PHE A 210 4.09 11.62 -3.71
CA PHE A 210 4.18 12.45 -4.91
C PHE A 210 3.39 11.81 -6.05
N PRO A 211 2.06 12.03 -6.13
CA PRO A 211 1.25 11.55 -7.24
C PRO A 211 1.28 12.52 -8.43
N VAL A 212 1.70 12.00 -9.59
CA VAL A 212 1.56 12.63 -10.91
C VAL A 212 0.16 12.32 -11.45
N TYR A 213 -0.58 13.37 -11.81
CA TYR A 213 -1.92 13.27 -12.41
C TYR A 213 -1.84 13.46 -13.91
N MET A 214 -2.56 12.61 -14.63
CA MET A 214 -2.40 12.45 -16.06
C MET A 214 -3.73 12.64 -16.80
N GLY A 215 -3.71 13.46 -17.85
CA GLY A 215 -4.72 13.48 -18.91
C GLY A 215 -4.08 13.05 -20.23
N SER A 216 -4.61 12.04 -20.89
CA SER A 216 -4.13 11.64 -22.22
C SER A 216 -5.05 12.18 -23.32
N ASP A 217 -4.45 12.71 -24.39
CA ASP A 217 -5.13 13.29 -25.55
C ASP A 217 -5.69 12.24 -26.55
N VAL A 218 -5.62 10.94 -26.23
CA VAL A 218 -6.09 9.84 -27.11
C VAL A 218 -7.63 9.71 -27.12
N CYS A 219 -8.36 10.47 -26.31
CA CYS A 219 -9.83 10.55 -26.34
C CYS A 219 -10.31 12.01 -26.45
N SER A 220 -10.38 12.51 -27.69
CA SER A 220 -11.24 13.59 -28.18
C SER A 220 -11.55 14.79 -27.25
N ARG A 221 -11.00 15.95 -27.62
CA ARG A 221 -11.50 17.33 -27.40
C ARG A 221 -11.82 17.71 -25.93
N LYS A 222 -10.89 18.51 -25.38
CA LYS A 222 -11.11 19.53 -24.33
C LYS A 222 -11.57 19.02 -22.97
N THR A 223 -10.74 18.24 -22.27
CA THR A 223 -10.63 18.32 -20.80
C THR A 223 -9.37 17.58 -20.27
N PRO A 224 -8.60 18.15 -19.32
CA PRO A 224 -7.43 17.49 -18.71
C PRO A 224 -7.82 16.51 -17.59
N ALA A 225 -7.11 15.38 -17.49
CA ALA A 225 -7.13 14.36 -16.43
C ALA A 225 -8.52 13.84 -16.00
N HIS A 226 -9.04 12.79 -16.65
CA HIS A 226 -10.31 12.16 -16.28
C HIS A 226 -10.13 10.70 -15.84
N PHE A 227 -10.93 10.24 -14.87
CA PHE A 227 -11.22 8.83 -14.68
C PHE A 227 -11.50 8.17 -16.06
N PRO A 228 -10.91 7.00 -16.38
CA PRO A 228 -10.37 5.98 -15.49
C PRO A 228 -8.82 5.91 -15.38
N PHE A 229 -8.08 6.94 -15.80
CA PHE A 229 -6.61 6.94 -15.71
C PHE A 229 -6.13 6.93 -14.25
N ARG A 230 -5.27 5.96 -13.89
CA ARG A 230 -4.81 5.75 -12.51
C ARG A 230 -3.83 6.84 -12.07
N PRO A 231 -3.85 7.28 -10.80
CA PRO A 231 -2.77 8.10 -10.25
C PRO A 231 -1.44 7.33 -10.31
N VAL A 232 -0.37 8.00 -10.75
CA VAL A 232 0.99 7.45 -10.76
C VAL A 232 1.77 8.08 -9.63
N GLN A 233 2.27 7.31 -8.68
CA GLN A 233 3.02 7.80 -7.52
C GLN A 233 4.52 7.53 -7.70
N ILE A 234 5.37 8.55 -7.55
CA ILE A 234 6.82 8.34 -7.43
C ILE A 234 7.18 8.21 -5.95
N VAL A 235 7.80 7.11 -5.56
CA VAL A 235 8.21 6.84 -4.18
C VAL A 235 9.53 7.55 -3.86
N LEU A 236 9.51 8.48 -2.91
CA LEU A 236 10.62 9.37 -2.58
C LEU A 236 11.69 8.76 -1.64
N ARG A 237 11.89 7.44 -1.69
CA ARG A 237 12.96 6.76 -0.96
C ARG A 237 14.05 6.34 -1.90
N LEU A 238 15.30 6.52 -1.47
CA LEU A 238 16.43 5.98 -2.20
C LEU A 238 16.53 4.49 -1.95
N TYR A 239 16.64 3.76 -3.05
CA TYR A 239 16.89 2.33 -3.04
C TYR A 239 18.19 2.02 -3.79
N ASP A 240 18.93 1.05 -3.30
CA ASP A 240 20.16 0.54 -3.90
C ASP A 240 19.83 -0.42 -5.07
N SER A 241 18.72 -1.17 -4.98
CA SER A 241 18.33 -2.19 -5.96
C SER A 241 16.84 -2.56 -5.90
N PRO A 242 16.29 -3.23 -6.93
CA PRO A 242 14.92 -3.79 -6.91
C PRO A 242 14.68 -4.77 -5.75
N ALA A 243 15.69 -5.55 -5.37
CA ALA A 243 15.63 -6.42 -4.19
C ALA A 243 15.37 -5.63 -2.91
N GLN A 244 16.01 -4.46 -2.74
CA GLN A 244 15.77 -3.60 -1.58
C GLN A 244 14.37 -2.97 -1.61
N VAL A 245 13.85 -2.63 -2.80
CA VAL A 245 12.48 -2.14 -2.96
C VAL A 245 11.49 -3.18 -2.44
N LEU A 246 11.56 -4.42 -2.93
CA LEU A 246 10.62 -5.48 -2.56
C LEU A 246 10.79 -5.98 -1.11
N ALA A 247 12.00 -5.91 -0.56
CA ALA A 247 12.25 -6.20 0.86
C ALA A 247 11.55 -5.20 1.80
N GLY A 248 11.24 -3.98 1.31
CA GLY A 248 10.58 -2.92 2.05
C GLY A 248 9.06 -3.04 2.19
N PHE A 249 8.42 -3.97 1.46
CA PHE A 249 6.97 -4.15 1.54
C PHE A 249 6.56 -4.87 2.84
N ASP A 250 5.45 -4.45 3.43
CA ASP A 250 4.90 -5.03 4.66
C ASP A 250 3.96 -6.22 4.38
N VAL A 251 3.07 -6.09 3.38
CA VAL A 251 2.10 -7.13 2.98
C VAL A 251 2.73 -8.08 1.95
N ASP A 252 2.70 -9.38 2.23
CA ASP A 252 3.34 -10.42 1.40
C ASP A 252 2.91 -10.38 -0.07
N ALA A 253 1.61 -10.46 -0.36
CA ALA A 253 1.10 -10.51 -1.73
C ALA A 253 1.53 -9.30 -2.57
N ALA A 254 1.74 -8.14 -1.94
CA ALA A 254 2.15 -6.92 -2.61
C ALA A 254 3.61 -6.94 -3.10
N CYS A 255 4.44 -7.89 -2.68
CA CYS A 255 5.88 -7.89 -2.94
C CYS A 255 6.21 -8.42 -4.33
N CYS A 256 5.70 -7.72 -5.33
CA CYS A 256 5.89 -7.97 -6.75
C CYS A 256 6.23 -6.66 -7.46
N ALA A 257 7.02 -6.75 -8.53
CA ALA A 257 7.41 -5.61 -9.34
C ALA A 257 7.49 -5.97 -10.83
N PHE A 258 7.18 -5.00 -11.69
CA PHE A 258 7.36 -5.06 -13.13
C PHE A 258 8.45 -4.07 -13.55
N ASP A 259 9.39 -4.53 -14.36
CA ASP A 259 10.54 -3.74 -14.80
C ASP A 259 10.30 -2.92 -16.09
N GLY A 260 9.06 -2.91 -16.59
CA GLY A 260 8.71 -2.20 -17.83
C GLY A 260 9.05 -2.91 -19.12
N SER A 261 9.83 -3.99 -19.05
CA SER A 261 10.28 -4.74 -20.21
C SER A 261 9.55 -6.09 -20.32
N ARG A 262 10.12 -7.16 -19.78
CA ARG A 262 9.59 -8.53 -19.87
C ARG A 262 9.65 -9.32 -18.57
N LYS A 263 10.07 -8.72 -17.45
CA LYS A 263 10.20 -9.47 -16.20
C LYS A 263 9.26 -8.97 -15.13
N VAL A 264 8.67 -9.92 -14.44
CA VAL A 264 7.90 -9.67 -13.22
C VAL A 264 8.59 -10.37 -12.08
N TRP A 265 9.10 -9.57 -11.16
CA TRP A 265 9.84 -10.03 -10.00
C TRP A 265 8.91 -10.24 -8.83
N VAL A 266 9.07 -11.34 -8.11
CA VAL A 266 8.34 -11.62 -6.86
C VAL A 266 9.29 -12.09 -5.77
N ASN A 267 8.97 -11.79 -4.52
CA ASN A 267 9.62 -12.40 -3.36
C ASN A 267 8.97 -13.77 -3.06
N PRO A 268 9.70 -14.77 -2.53
CA PRO A 268 9.11 -16.04 -2.08
C PRO A 268 7.86 -15.91 -1.20
N ARG A 269 7.80 -14.90 -0.32
CA ARG A 269 6.60 -14.68 0.50
C ARG A 269 5.41 -14.18 -0.32
N SER A 270 5.65 -13.36 -1.36
CA SER A 270 4.60 -12.93 -2.29
C SER A 270 4.07 -14.10 -3.09
N LEU A 271 4.96 -14.92 -3.66
CA LEU A 271 4.54 -16.11 -4.41
C LEU A 271 3.76 -17.07 -3.50
N THR A 272 4.24 -17.32 -2.27
CA THR A 272 3.52 -18.15 -1.30
C THR A 272 2.14 -17.59 -0.98
N ALA A 273 2.05 -16.28 -0.69
CA ALA A 273 0.79 -15.62 -0.35
C ALA A 273 -0.20 -15.67 -1.53
N ILE A 274 0.29 -15.48 -2.76
CA ILE A 274 -0.48 -15.68 -3.98
C ILE A 274 -0.96 -17.12 -4.05
N ILE A 275 -0.08 -18.13 -3.98
CA ILE A 275 -0.42 -19.56 -4.12
C ILE A 275 -1.51 -20.00 -3.15
N ARG A 276 -1.40 -19.66 -1.86
CA ARG A 276 -2.36 -20.08 -0.83
C ARG A 276 -3.51 -19.10 -0.59
N GLN A 277 -3.53 -17.97 -1.30
CA GLN A 277 -4.47 -16.84 -1.09
C GLN A 277 -4.50 -16.32 0.35
N ALA A 278 -3.33 -16.21 1.00
CA ALA A 278 -3.26 -15.66 2.36
C ALA A 278 -1.93 -14.95 2.64
N ASN A 279 -2.01 -13.73 3.19
CA ASN A 279 -0.87 -12.99 3.70
C ASN A 279 -0.50 -13.49 5.10
N SER A 280 0.77 -13.82 5.35
CA SER A 280 1.22 -14.12 6.72
C SER A 280 1.38 -12.82 7.50
N ILE A 281 1.03 -12.87 8.78
CA ILE A 281 1.43 -11.81 9.71
C ILE A 281 2.91 -11.97 10.05
N ASP A 282 3.70 -10.94 9.75
CA ASP A 282 5.11 -10.81 10.13
C ASP A 282 5.27 -9.48 10.86
N ILE A 283 5.23 -9.54 12.19
CA ILE A 283 5.35 -8.37 13.06
C ILE A 283 6.69 -7.65 12.86
N SER A 284 7.73 -8.37 12.45
CA SER A 284 9.01 -7.74 12.10
C SER A 284 8.91 -6.79 10.92
N ARG A 285 7.79 -6.72 10.19
CA ARG A 285 7.55 -5.79 9.07
C ARG A 285 6.47 -4.77 9.30
N ARG A 286 5.98 -4.70 10.54
CA ARG A 286 4.82 -3.92 10.88
C ARG A 286 5.07 -2.43 10.59
N SER A 287 4.29 -1.91 9.65
CA SER A 287 4.18 -0.49 9.34
C SER A 287 3.00 0.15 10.10
N PRO A 288 2.91 1.49 10.17
CA PRO A 288 1.80 2.15 10.86
C PRO A 288 0.43 1.85 10.25
N SER A 289 0.37 1.44 8.97
CA SER A 289 -0.85 1.05 8.26
C SER A 289 -0.99 -0.46 8.10
N TYR A 290 -0.13 -1.27 8.71
CA TYR A 290 -0.06 -2.70 8.41
C TYR A 290 -1.40 -3.41 8.57
N GLU A 291 -2.09 -3.21 9.69
CA GLU A 291 -3.39 -3.84 9.93
C GLU A 291 -4.44 -3.40 8.90
N MET A 292 -4.39 -2.13 8.53
CA MET A 292 -5.30 -1.51 7.57
C MET A 292 -5.03 -2.02 6.14
N ARG A 293 -3.75 -2.19 5.78
CA ARG A 293 -3.34 -2.78 4.50
C ARG A 293 -3.69 -4.26 4.43
N LEU A 294 -3.54 -5.03 5.51
CA LEU A 294 -4.00 -6.41 5.55
C LEU A 294 -5.51 -6.51 5.28
N ALA A 295 -6.32 -5.63 5.88
CA ALA A 295 -7.77 -5.56 5.60
C ALA A 295 -8.08 -5.15 4.14
N LYS A 296 -7.34 -4.18 3.57
CA LYS A 296 -7.45 -3.81 2.13
C LYS A 296 -7.14 -5.00 1.21
N TYR A 297 -6.16 -5.84 1.57
CA TYR A 297 -5.84 -7.03 0.76
C TYR A 297 -6.82 -8.17 0.99
N ALA A 298 -7.58 -8.18 2.09
CA ALA A 298 -8.73 -9.06 2.25
C ALA A 298 -9.83 -8.78 1.23
N GLU A 299 -10.12 -7.51 0.93
CA GLU A 299 -11.02 -7.13 -0.16
C GLU A 299 -10.52 -7.56 -1.55
N ARG A 300 -9.21 -7.86 -1.67
CA ARG A 300 -8.56 -8.33 -2.90
C ARG A 300 -8.47 -9.85 -3.01
N GLY A 301 -9.17 -10.57 -2.12
CA GLY A 301 -9.24 -12.04 -2.17
C GLY A 301 -8.08 -12.74 -1.45
N PHE A 302 -7.54 -12.13 -0.39
CA PHE A 302 -6.53 -12.75 0.47
C PHE A 302 -6.98 -12.87 1.93
N GLU A 303 -6.88 -14.06 2.49
CA GLU A 303 -6.99 -14.24 3.94
C GLU A 303 -5.78 -13.61 4.66
N VAL A 304 -5.90 -13.43 5.97
CA VAL A 304 -4.78 -13.04 6.83
C VAL A 304 -4.47 -14.20 7.76
N TYR A 305 -3.23 -14.70 7.72
CA TYR A 305 -2.81 -15.90 8.43
C TYR A 305 -1.87 -15.56 9.60
N LEU A 306 -2.28 -15.93 10.80
CA LEU A 306 -1.52 -15.86 12.05
C LEU A 306 -1.59 -17.22 12.75
N PRO A 307 -0.55 -18.06 12.67
CA PRO A 307 -0.54 -19.38 13.32
C PRO A 307 -0.80 -19.33 14.83
N SER A 308 -0.35 -18.26 15.49
CA SER A 308 -0.48 -18.07 16.95
C SER A 308 -1.84 -17.50 17.39
N LEU A 309 -2.79 -17.27 16.47
CA LEU A 309 -4.08 -16.66 16.82
C LEU A 309 -4.91 -17.58 17.73
N ASP A 310 -5.05 -17.18 18.99
CA ASP A 310 -5.96 -17.81 19.93
C ASP A 310 -7.28 -17.04 20.02
N ARG A 311 -8.33 -17.53 19.37
CA ARG A 311 -9.65 -16.89 19.40
C ARG A 311 -10.37 -17.02 20.74
N ALA A 312 -10.01 -17.99 21.58
CA ALA A 312 -10.66 -18.20 22.86
C ALA A 312 -10.26 -17.15 23.90
N ARG A 313 -9.04 -16.61 23.78
CA ARG A 313 -8.51 -15.57 24.67
C ARG A 313 -8.90 -14.14 24.27
N VAL A 314 -9.63 -13.96 23.17
CA VAL A 314 -10.02 -12.62 22.70
C VAL A 314 -10.97 -11.96 23.68
N ARG A 315 -10.67 -10.71 24.08
CA ARG A 315 -11.51 -9.94 25.01
C ARG A 315 -12.94 -9.78 24.44
N PRO A 316 -14.00 -10.21 25.16
CA PRO A 316 -15.38 -10.04 24.68
C PRO A 316 -15.77 -8.57 24.44
N ALA A 317 -15.23 -7.64 25.24
CA ALA A 317 -15.45 -6.20 25.11
C ALA A 317 -15.04 -5.62 23.74
N LEU A 318 -14.13 -6.30 23.03
CA LEU A 318 -13.73 -5.92 21.67
C LEU A 318 -14.90 -5.95 20.67
N TYR A 319 -15.93 -6.75 20.97
CA TYR A 319 -17.12 -6.90 20.13
C TYR A 319 -18.35 -6.15 20.68
N ASP A 320 -18.18 -5.26 21.66
CA ASP A 320 -19.25 -4.35 22.08
C ASP A 320 -19.58 -3.37 20.95
N ARG A 321 -20.88 -3.28 20.62
CA ARG A 321 -21.41 -2.36 19.59
C ARG A 321 -21.03 -0.90 19.85
N ARG A 322 -20.84 -0.52 21.11
CA ARG A 322 -20.52 0.84 21.56
C ARG A 322 -19.04 1.19 21.46
N LEU A 323 -18.18 0.27 21.01
CA LEU A 323 -16.77 0.56 20.79
C LEU A 323 -16.63 1.78 19.87
N SER A 324 -16.06 2.85 20.41
CA SER A 324 -16.10 4.18 19.78
C SER A 324 -14.84 4.52 18.99
N ARG A 325 -13.76 3.75 19.19
CA ARG A 325 -12.46 3.97 18.55
C ARG A 325 -11.83 2.65 18.14
N PHE A 326 -11.08 2.66 17.03
CA PHE A 326 -10.31 1.49 16.63
C PHE A 326 -9.18 1.23 17.64
N PRO A 327 -9.07 0.01 18.18
CA PRO A 327 -7.94 -0.39 19.03
C PRO A 327 -6.66 -0.52 18.19
N ARG A 328 -5.55 -0.92 18.80
CA ARG A 328 -4.25 -1.12 18.15
C ARG A 328 -3.99 -2.60 17.85
N GLY A 329 -3.06 -2.86 16.92
CA GLY A 329 -2.50 -4.20 16.68
C GLY A 329 -3.53 -5.26 16.28
N LEU A 330 -3.39 -6.47 16.82
CA LEU A 330 -4.28 -7.60 16.52
C LEU A 330 -5.76 -7.28 16.81
N ALA A 331 -6.03 -6.52 17.86
CA ALA A 331 -7.39 -6.11 18.21
C ALA A 331 -8.04 -5.30 17.08
N ARG A 332 -7.27 -4.43 16.42
CA ARG A 332 -7.73 -3.66 15.24
C ARG A 332 -8.14 -4.60 14.10
N LEU A 333 -7.32 -5.61 13.81
CA LEU A 333 -7.61 -6.60 12.76
C LEU A 333 -8.89 -7.39 13.05
N LEU A 334 -9.10 -7.80 14.30
CA LEU A 334 -10.31 -8.53 14.70
C LEU A 334 -11.58 -7.68 14.60
N VAL A 335 -11.50 -6.39 14.94
CA VAL A 335 -12.60 -5.43 14.75
C VAL A 335 -12.88 -5.22 13.25
N LEU A 336 -11.83 -5.05 12.44
CA LEU A 336 -11.95 -4.93 10.98
C LEU A 336 -12.54 -6.20 10.35
N GLU A 337 -12.15 -7.39 10.80
CA GLU A 337 -12.74 -8.67 10.37
C GLU A 337 -14.25 -8.70 10.64
N LYS A 338 -14.66 -8.26 11.83
CA LYS A 338 -16.07 -8.19 12.21
C LYS A 338 -16.85 -7.20 11.32
N LEU A 339 -16.28 -6.02 11.10
CA LEU A 339 -16.85 -4.97 10.24
C LEU A 339 -16.93 -5.37 8.75
N TYR A 340 -15.93 -6.13 8.28
CA TYR A 340 -15.91 -6.68 6.93
C TYR A 340 -17.12 -7.57 6.69
N ARG A 341 -17.38 -8.51 7.61
CA ARG A 341 -18.54 -9.43 7.57
C ARG A 341 -19.87 -8.72 7.83
N ASN A 342 -19.91 -7.74 8.72
CA ASN A 342 -21.10 -6.96 9.04
C ASN A 342 -20.75 -5.47 9.22
N GLY A 343 -21.09 -4.65 8.23
CA GLY A 343 -20.81 -3.21 8.24
C GLY A 343 -21.53 -2.41 9.34
N TYR A 344 -22.49 -3.02 10.02
CA TYR A 344 -23.26 -2.44 11.13
C TYR A 344 -22.93 -3.08 12.48
N ALA A 345 -21.82 -3.83 12.57
CA ALA A 345 -21.42 -4.48 13.81
C ALA A 345 -21.12 -3.50 14.96
N TYR A 346 -20.76 -2.26 14.63
CA TYR A 346 -20.45 -1.21 15.57
C TYR A 346 -21.23 0.06 15.21
N ASP A 347 -21.63 0.82 16.23
CA ASP A 347 -22.42 2.03 16.06
C ASP A 347 -21.54 3.18 15.53
N CYS A 348 -20.30 3.28 16.04
CA CYS A 348 -19.36 4.38 15.74
C CYS A 348 -18.23 4.01 14.76
N LEU A 349 -17.99 2.73 14.50
CA LEU A 349 -16.90 2.28 13.61
C LEU A 349 -17.45 1.80 12.27
N LYS A 350 -16.68 2.03 11.20
CA LYS A 350 -17.01 1.62 9.84
C LYS A 350 -15.83 0.92 9.20
N PHE A 351 -16.12 -0.11 8.40
CA PHE A 351 -15.11 -0.69 7.53
C PHE A 351 -14.71 0.38 6.50
N PRO A 352 -13.41 0.68 6.32
CA PRO A 352 -13.00 1.69 5.37
C PRO A 352 -13.36 1.27 3.93
N GLY A 353 -13.80 2.21 3.10
CA GLY A 353 -14.07 1.96 1.67
C GLY A 353 -15.49 1.52 1.28
N LYS A 354 -16.40 1.24 2.23
CA LYS A 354 -17.81 0.94 1.89
C LYS A 354 -18.56 2.21 1.43
N ARG A 355 -19.11 2.17 0.21
CA ARG A 355 -19.93 3.23 -0.39
C ARG A 355 -21.27 3.37 0.34
N VAL A 356 -21.62 4.57 0.78
CA VAL A 356 -23.00 4.95 1.10
C VAL A 356 -23.44 6.01 0.08
N ALA A 357 -24.69 5.92 -0.36
CA ALA A 357 -25.25 6.84 -1.35
C ALA A 357 -25.18 8.29 -0.86
N VAL A 358 -24.67 9.18 -1.71
CA VAL A 358 -24.59 10.62 -1.45
C VAL A 358 -25.99 11.22 -1.49
N GLU A 359 -26.49 11.74 -0.38
CA GLU A 359 -27.45 12.84 -0.42
C GLU A 359 -26.69 14.11 -0.79
N LYS A 360 -27.06 14.70 -1.93
CA LYS A 360 -26.59 16.04 -2.32
C LYS A 360 -27.09 17.01 -1.25
N ASN A 361 -26.19 17.66 -0.49
CA ASN A 361 -26.42 19.02 0.01
C ASN A 361 -25.19 19.67 0.68
N VAL A 362 -24.89 20.89 0.18
CA VAL A 362 -24.45 22.11 0.88
C VAL A 362 -23.13 22.05 1.68
N THR A 363 -22.06 22.65 1.14
CA THR A 363 -21.04 23.32 1.96
C THR A 363 -21.56 24.70 2.36
N LEU A 364 -21.80 24.94 3.65
CA LEU A 364 -22.05 26.29 4.17
C LEU A 364 -20.74 27.09 4.23
N GLU A 365 -20.82 28.42 4.15
CA GLU A 365 -19.65 29.29 4.36
C GLU A 365 -19.08 29.07 5.77
N GLY A 366 -17.82 28.60 5.86
CA GLY A 366 -17.10 28.40 7.12
C GLY A 366 -16.76 26.95 7.47
N GLU A 367 -17.23 25.96 6.71
CA GLU A 367 -16.90 24.53 6.90
C GLU A 367 -15.71 24.11 6.01
N ASP A 368 -14.94 23.07 6.39
CA ASP A 368 -13.86 22.55 5.55
C ASP A 368 -14.45 22.11 4.19
N PRO A 369 -13.88 22.55 3.05
CA PRO A 369 -14.32 22.14 1.71
C PRO A 369 -14.38 20.62 1.47
N LEU A 370 -13.74 19.82 2.34
CA LEU A 370 -13.85 18.35 2.38
C LEU A 370 -14.65 17.81 3.58
N GLU A 371 -15.04 18.61 4.57
CA GLU A 371 -16.01 18.19 5.62
C GLU A 371 -17.40 17.99 5.03
N GLY A 372 -17.81 18.85 4.09
CA GLY A 372 -19.07 18.70 3.34
C GLY A 372 -19.01 17.66 2.21
N VAL A 373 -17.83 17.09 1.98
CA VAL A 373 -17.68 15.93 1.11
C VAL A 373 -17.99 14.73 1.98
N ALA A 374 -19.27 14.32 1.96
CA ALA A 374 -19.81 13.23 2.76
C ALA A 374 -18.79 12.10 2.90
N TRP A 375 -18.78 11.48 4.08
CA TRP A 375 -17.97 10.33 4.51
C TRP A 375 -17.79 9.21 3.45
N ASP A 376 -18.63 9.26 2.42
CA ASP A 376 -18.94 8.26 1.43
C ASP A 376 -18.82 8.76 -0.02
N THR A 377 -18.11 9.87 -0.25
CA THR A 377 -17.94 10.43 -1.60
C THR A 377 -17.16 9.49 -2.50
N LEU A 378 -17.78 9.12 -3.64
CA LEU A 378 -17.18 8.36 -4.73
C LEU A 378 -15.80 8.94 -5.09
N GLY A 379 -14.77 8.14 -4.83
CA GLY A 379 -13.41 8.44 -5.27
C GLY A 379 -12.53 9.17 -4.26
N ILE A 380 -12.98 9.46 -3.04
CA ILE A 380 -12.03 9.83 -1.98
C ILE A 380 -11.68 8.55 -1.22
N GLU A 381 -10.50 7.99 -1.49
CA GLU A 381 -9.98 6.93 -0.63
C GLU A 381 -9.89 7.47 0.80
N GLN A 382 -10.65 6.86 1.73
CA GLN A 382 -10.41 7.12 3.14
C GLN A 382 -8.96 6.75 3.46
N SER A 383 -8.28 7.61 4.22
CA SER A 383 -6.97 7.26 4.74
C SER A 383 -7.07 6.00 5.59
N TRP A 384 -6.53 4.90 5.06
CA TRP A 384 -6.12 3.72 5.84
C TRP A 384 -4.97 4.02 6.83
N TYR A 385 -4.44 5.26 6.84
CA TYR A 385 -3.54 5.79 7.85
C TYR A 385 -4.33 6.66 8.85
N ASP A 386 -3.70 6.94 10.00
CA ASP A 386 -4.17 7.78 11.11
C ASP A 386 -5.36 8.71 10.76
N PRO A 387 -6.49 8.65 11.50
CA PRO A 387 -7.59 9.58 11.31
C PRO A 387 -7.16 11.06 11.29
N GLU A 388 -6.02 11.41 11.87
CA GLU A 388 -5.42 12.75 11.84
C GLU A 388 -4.86 13.17 10.46
N ILE A 389 -4.65 12.24 9.51
CA ILE A 389 -4.02 12.45 8.20
C ILE A 389 -5.04 12.29 7.05
N ARG A 390 -6.34 12.10 7.35
CA ARG A 390 -7.45 11.94 6.37
C ARG A 390 -7.44 12.97 5.24
N TRP A 391 -6.97 14.17 5.54
CA TRP A 391 -6.91 15.32 4.65
C TRP A 391 -5.78 15.28 3.60
N CYS A 392 -4.86 14.30 3.66
CA CYS A 392 -3.68 14.23 2.78
C CYS A 392 -3.90 13.36 1.53
N ARG A 393 -5.01 12.63 1.44
CA ARG A 393 -5.32 11.78 0.27
C ARG A 393 -5.78 12.64 -0.89
N VAL A 394 -5.27 12.31 -2.07
CA VAL A 394 -5.68 12.96 -3.30
C VAL A 394 -6.90 12.24 -3.87
N PRO A 395 -8.02 12.95 -4.10
CA PRO A 395 -9.24 12.31 -4.57
C PRO A 395 -9.10 11.84 -6.02
N TYR A 396 -9.75 10.71 -6.32
CA TYR A 396 -9.71 10.00 -7.60
C TYR A 396 -11.04 9.29 -7.91
N GLY A 397 -11.74 9.69 -8.97
CA GLY A 397 -12.97 9.03 -9.39
C GLY A 397 -13.74 9.84 -10.43
N PRO A 398 -14.93 9.39 -10.85
CA PRO A 398 -15.76 10.15 -11.77
C PRO A 398 -16.01 11.58 -11.28
N GLY A 399 -15.65 12.57 -12.11
CA GLY A 399 -15.81 13.99 -11.80
C GLY A 399 -14.65 14.64 -11.03
N TRP A 400 -13.59 13.89 -10.71
CA TRP A 400 -12.33 14.45 -10.23
C TRP A 400 -11.35 14.58 -11.40
N ASP A 401 -10.94 15.82 -11.67
CA ASP A 401 -9.90 16.17 -12.63
C ASP A 401 -8.78 16.98 -11.95
N ALA A 402 -7.64 17.14 -12.64
CA ALA A 402 -6.48 17.83 -12.08
C ALA A 402 -6.80 19.27 -11.65
N ASP A 403 -7.60 20.01 -12.43
CA ASP A 403 -8.03 21.38 -12.08
C ASP A 403 -8.86 21.42 -10.80
N ARG A 404 -9.80 20.49 -10.65
CA ARG A 404 -10.68 20.38 -9.49
C ARG A 404 -9.88 19.99 -8.27
N ILE A 405 -8.96 19.04 -8.41
CA ILE A 405 -8.08 18.62 -7.31
C ILE A 405 -7.20 19.80 -6.85
N GLU A 406 -6.58 20.51 -7.78
CA GLU A 406 -5.75 21.69 -7.51
C GLU A 406 -6.56 22.78 -6.79
N LYS A 407 -7.74 23.14 -7.31
CA LYS A 407 -8.64 24.12 -6.70
C LYS A 407 -9.07 23.71 -5.29
N THR A 408 -9.34 22.43 -5.08
CA THR A 408 -9.71 21.91 -3.75
C THR A 408 -8.55 22.04 -2.77
N PHE A 409 -7.32 21.67 -3.15
CA PHE A 409 -6.16 21.83 -2.27
C PHE A 409 -5.74 23.29 -2.05
N LYS A 410 -5.91 24.17 -3.04
CA LYS A 410 -5.70 25.62 -2.87
C LYS A 410 -6.63 26.20 -1.81
N LYS A 411 -7.95 25.99 -1.94
CA LYS A 411 -8.95 26.43 -0.94
C LYS A 411 -8.68 25.88 0.45
N LYS A 412 -8.22 24.63 0.52
CA LYS A 412 -7.91 23.98 1.78
C LYS A 412 -6.66 24.55 2.44
N ASN A 413 -5.59 24.77 1.68
CA ASN A 413 -4.40 25.45 2.19
C ASN A 413 -4.75 26.86 2.67
N GLU A 414 -5.60 27.61 1.96
CA GLU A 414 -6.11 28.91 2.40
C GLU A 414 -6.88 28.80 3.73
N PHE A 415 -7.78 27.82 3.85
CA PHE A 415 -8.51 27.55 5.09
C PHE A 415 -7.55 27.20 6.25
N SER A 416 -6.61 26.29 6.03
CA SER A 416 -5.60 25.86 7.00
C SER A 416 -4.59 26.95 7.37
N ASN A 417 -4.54 28.07 6.65
CA ASN A 417 -3.68 29.23 6.96
C ASN A 417 -4.48 30.48 7.32
N SER A 418 -5.81 30.38 7.40
CA SER A 418 -6.67 31.49 7.79
C SER A 418 -6.42 31.88 9.24
N THR A 419 -6.30 33.20 9.48
CA THR A 419 -6.17 33.82 10.81
C THR A 419 -7.52 34.17 11.43
N ALA A 420 -8.61 33.73 10.80
CA ALA A 420 -9.95 34.09 11.24
C ALA A 420 -10.26 33.53 12.65
N PRO A 421 -11.03 34.26 13.48
CA PRO A 421 -11.28 33.89 14.88
C PRO A 421 -11.93 32.52 15.09
N TRP A 422 -12.66 32.03 14.08
CA TRP A 422 -13.29 30.70 14.11
C TRP A 422 -12.30 29.57 13.87
N ASN A 423 -11.15 29.82 13.24
CA ASN A 423 -10.09 28.82 13.05
C ASN A 423 -9.23 28.70 14.31
N ARG A 424 -9.80 28.04 15.33
CA ARG A 424 -9.13 27.79 16.63
C ARG A 424 -7.83 26.99 16.51
N VAL A 425 -7.63 26.26 15.41
CA VAL A 425 -6.41 25.46 15.14
C VAL A 425 -5.20 26.35 14.81
N ASN A 426 -5.44 27.57 14.33
CA ASN A 426 -4.42 28.56 13.97
C ASN A 426 -4.33 29.76 14.91
N GLY A 427 -5.23 29.90 15.88
CA GLY A 427 -5.19 31.00 16.84
C GLY A 427 -3.84 31.08 17.57
N GLY A 428 -2.99 32.03 17.18
CA GLY A 428 -1.70 32.32 17.83
C GLY A 428 -0.49 31.54 17.31
N ARG A 429 -0.50 31.00 16.07
CA ARG A 429 0.64 30.28 15.48
C ARG A 429 1.26 31.05 14.31
N ASP A 430 2.60 31.16 14.28
CA ASP A 430 3.37 31.94 13.29
C ASP A 430 3.80 31.18 12.01
N SER A 431 3.45 29.89 11.88
CA SER A 431 3.93 29.04 10.76
C SER A 431 2.90 28.88 9.63
N HIS A 432 3.35 29.08 8.39
CA HIS A 432 2.56 28.79 7.19
C HIS A 432 2.63 27.29 6.86
N LYS A 433 1.48 26.65 6.62
CA LYS A 433 1.32 25.20 6.59
C LYS A 433 0.79 24.71 5.25
N HIS A 434 1.42 23.68 4.69
CA HIS A 434 0.93 23.00 3.51
C HIS A 434 0.86 21.50 3.79
N VAL A 435 -0.32 20.92 3.59
CA VAL A 435 -0.49 19.47 3.68
C VAL A 435 -0.20 18.82 2.32
N VAL A 436 -0.69 19.48 1.27
CA VAL A 436 -0.53 19.08 -0.13
C VAL A 436 -0.26 20.34 -0.96
N PHE A 437 0.62 20.21 -1.94
CA PHE A 437 0.82 21.15 -3.04
C PHE A 437 0.36 20.50 -4.35
N ALA A 438 -0.26 21.28 -5.22
CA ALA A 438 -0.67 20.85 -6.55
C ALA A 438 -0.18 21.91 -7.54
N GLY A 439 0.74 21.53 -8.44
CA GLY A 439 1.44 22.44 -9.35
C GLY A 439 2.58 21.75 -10.11
N ALA A 440 3.54 22.52 -10.59
CA ALA A 440 4.68 21.98 -11.34
C ALA A 440 5.61 21.16 -10.42
N LEU A 441 6.26 20.14 -10.97
CA LEU A 441 7.21 19.32 -10.22
C LEU A 441 8.46 20.13 -9.85
N GLU A 442 8.86 21.02 -10.75
CA GLU A 442 10.00 21.93 -10.61
C GLU A 442 9.84 22.79 -9.35
N ASP A 443 8.62 23.30 -9.10
CA ASP A 443 8.28 24.07 -7.90
C ASP A 443 8.36 23.24 -6.62
N CYS A 444 8.07 21.94 -6.71
CA CYS A 444 8.21 21.01 -5.59
C CYS A 444 9.70 20.80 -5.28
N ILE A 445 10.54 20.58 -6.30
CA ILE A 445 11.98 20.31 -6.17
C ILE A 445 12.72 21.55 -5.68
N SER A 446 12.44 22.72 -6.25
CA SER A 446 13.06 23.99 -5.87
C SER A 446 12.58 24.49 -4.50
N GLY A 447 11.37 24.11 -4.08
CA GLY A 447 10.70 24.67 -2.92
C GLY A 447 10.03 26.02 -3.19
N THR A 448 9.86 26.42 -4.47
CA THR A 448 9.21 27.68 -4.87
C THR A 448 7.69 27.58 -4.95
N PHE A 449 7.11 26.47 -4.49
CA PHE A 449 5.68 26.19 -4.52
C PHE A 449 4.79 27.18 -3.72
N CYS A 450 5.37 28.03 -2.86
CA CYS A 450 4.65 29.06 -2.13
C CYS A 450 5.52 30.31 -1.88
N GLU A 451 5.08 31.47 -2.38
CA GLU A 451 5.74 32.77 -2.19
C GLU A 451 5.94 33.11 -0.72
N ARG A 452 4.89 32.95 0.12
CA ARG A 452 4.96 33.23 1.56
C ARG A 452 5.97 32.34 2.28
N CYS A 453 6.09 31.07 1.91
CA CYS A 453 7.11 30.17 2.46
C CYS A 453 8.51 30.53 1.97
N ALA A 454 8.65 30.96 0.71
CA ALA A 454 9.92 31.38 0.12
C ALA A 454 10.45 32.68 0.75
N GLU A 455 9.58 33.66 1.00
CA GLU A 455 9.93 34.97 1.58
C GLU A 455 10.25 34.89 3.08
N THR A 456 9.46 34.15 3.85
CA THR A 456 9.59 34.13 5.31
C THR A 456 10.74 33.22 5.79
N GLY A 457 11.23 32.31 4.94
CA GLY A 457 12.16 31.25 5.36
C GLY A 457 11.59 30.32 6.43
N VAL A 458 10.31 30.48 6.82
CA VAL A 458 9.61 29.66 7.81
C VAL A 458 9.11 28.39 7.12
N ILE A 459 10.09 27.58 6.71
CA ILE A 459 9.94 26.13 6.67
C ILE A 459 10.00 25.70 8.13
N LEU A 460 8.96 25.03 8.62
CA LEU A 460 8.80 24.50 9.99
C LEU A 460 10.14 24.49 10.78
N SER A 461 10.34 25.47 11.65
CA SER A 461 11.59 25.67 12.41
C SER A 461 11.97 24.42 13.23
N SER A 462 13.22 24.40 13.71
CA SER A 462 13.68 23.41 14.71
C SER A 462 12.86 23.42 16.02
N SER A 463 12.01 24.42 16.26
CA SER A 463 11.07 24.50 17.39
C SER A 463 9.65 24.01 17.07
N THR A 464 9.35 23.63 15.82
CA THR A 464 8.04 23.09 15.43
C THR A 464 7.76 21.75 16.12
N PRO A 465 6.53 21.51 16.63
CA PRO A 465 6.14 20.21 17.17
C PRO A 465 6.38 19.07 16.18
N GLU A 466 6.83 17.92 16.69
CA GLU A 466 7.10 16.73 15.89
C GLU A 466 5.85 16.22 15.13
N THR A 467 4.66 16.46 15.68
CA THR A 467 3.37 16.17 15.02
C THR A 467 3.17 17.01 13.76
N ASP A 468 3.44 18.31 13.84
CA ASP A 468 3.31 19.22 12.69
C ASP A 468 4.37 18.90 11.64
N ARG A 469 5.58 18.54 12.08
CA ARG A 469 6.65 18.06 11.19
C ARG A 469 6.27 16.81 10.42
N ARG A 470 5.46 15.93 11.00
CA ARG A 470 4.97 14.74 10.30
C ARG A 470 3.86 15.09 9.32
N ILE A 471 3.10 16.15 9.51
CA ILE A 471 1.88 16.37 8.72
C ILE A 471 2.10 17.36 7.57
N TYR A 472 2.96 18.37 7.76
CA TYR A 472 3.10 19.48 6.82
C TYR A 472 4.44 19.44 6.07
N ILE A 473 4.39 19.87 4.80
CA ILE A 473 5.54 19.98 3.90
C ILE A 473 6.65 20.82 4.53
N GLN A 474 7.85 20.24 4.59
CA GLN A 474 9.06 20.86 5.15
C GLN A 474 9.99 21.36 4.04
N GLY A 475 9.52 22.32 3.25
CA GLY A 475 10.33 22.94 2.19
C GLY A 475 10.49 22.06 0.95
N PRO A 476 11.63 22.13 0.23
CA PRO A 476 11.79 21.49 -1.07
C PRO A 476 11.69 19.97 -0.98
N LEU A 477 11.23 19.35 -2.06
CA LEU A 477 11.15 17.90 -2.23
C LEU A 477 12.54 17.28 -2.09
N ARG A 478 12.63 16.24 -1.25
CA ARG A 478 13.88 15.54 -0.98
C ARG A 478 13.64 14.04 -0.98
N PHE A 479 14.50 13.31 -1.70
CA PHE A 479 14.60 11.87 -1.56
C PHE A 479 15.19 11.52 -0.19
N ILE A 480 14.55 10.58 0.49
CA ILE A 480 14.92 10.17 1.84
C ILE A 480 16.10 9.19 1.76
N ASN A 481 17.25 9.60 2.31
CA ASN A 481 18.55 8.93 2.20
C ASN A 481 18.94 8.08 3.45
N LYS A 482 17.98 7.37 4.07
CA LYS A 482 18.12 6.50 5.29
C LYS A 482 18.31 7.20 6.66
N ASN A 483 17.61 6.70 7.71
CA ASN A 483 18.08 6.23 9.05
C ASN A 483 16.94 6.21 10.11
N PRO A 484 16.88 5.30 11.12
CA PRO A 484 17.90 4.39 11.67
C PRO A 484 17.57 2.89 11.41
N GLY A 485 18.48 1.98 11.77
CA GLY A 485 18.47 0.54 11.43
C GLY A 485 17.13 -0.20 11.58
N ALA A 486 16.21 0.24 12.44
CA ALA A 486 14.87 -0.31 12.59
C ALA A 486 14.01 -0.25 11.29
N GLN A 487 14.15 0.77 10.43
CA GLN A 487 13.38 0.88 9.18
C GLN A 487 13.83 -0.11 8.10
N LEU A 488 15.11 -0.49 8.09
CA LEU A 488 15.66 -1.46 7.14
C LEU A 488 15.52 -2.88 7.67
N LEU A 489 15.59 -3.05 8.99
CA LEU A 489 15.22 -4.30 9.65
C LEU A 489 13.74 -4.60 9.45
N THR A 490 12.86 -3.61 9.53
CA THR A 490 11.41 -3.86 9.35
C THR A 490 10.90 -3.67 7.92
N GLY A 491 11.65 -3.01 7.04
CA GLY A 491 11.17 -2.60 5.72
C GLY A 491 10.21 -1.39 5.77
N SER A 492 9.53 -1.17 6.90
CA SER A 492 8.63 -0.03 7.14
C SER A 492 9.37 1.31 7.17
N PHE A 493 8.73 2.34 6.60
CA PHE A 493 9.17 3.73 6.68
C PHE A 493 9.08 4.32 8.10
N GLN A 494 8.26 3.74 8.97
CA GLN A 494 8.07 4.18 10.35
C GLN A 494 7.81 2.94 11.21
N PRO A 495 8.85 2.21 11.64
CA PRO A 495 8.67 1.06 12.53
C PRO A 495 8.01 1.52 13.82
N ILE A 496 7.03 0.73 14.27
CA ILE A 496 6.35 0.92 15.54
C ILE A 496 6.79 -0.17 16.52
N ASN A 497 6.67 0.08 17.83
CA ASN A 497 7.02 -0.93 18.82
C ASN A 497 6.06 -2.14 18.70
N ASP A 498 6.63 -3.33 18.71
CA ASP A 498 5.96 -4.61 18.55
C ASP A 498 5.45 -5.19 19.88
N GLU A 499 6.01 -4.73 21.01
CA GLU A 499 5.78 -5.28 22.36
C GLU A 499 4.31 -5.24 22.83
N GLU A 500 3.46 -4.42 22.19
CA GLU A 500 2.04 -4.26 22.54
C GLU A 500 1.08 -4.76 21.44
N TRP A 501 1.55 -5.49 20.43
CA TRP A 501 0.70 -5.83 19.28
C TRP A 501 -0.56 -6.65 19.64
N GLU A 502 -0.44 -7.58 20.59
CA GLU A 502 -1.53 -8.43 21.06
C GLU A 502 -2.23 -7.90 22.33
N ALA A 503 -1.69 -6.83 22.94
CA ALA A 503 -2.05 -6.40 24.29
C ALA A 503 -3.54 -6.04 24.43
N GLU A 504 -4.11 -5.35 23.45
CA GLU A 504 -5.53 -4.96 23.44
C GLU A 504 -6.46 -6.09 22.95
N ALA A 505 -5.91 -7.19 22.40
CA ALA A 505 -6.69 -8.28 21.81
C ALA A 505 -7.04 -9.35 22.84
N TYR A 506 -6.09 -9.72 23.70
CA TYR A 506 -6.22 -10.84 24.63
C TYR A 506 -6.50 -10.41 26.06
N ILE A 507 -7.29 -11.21 26.77
CA ILE A 507 -7.51 -11.07 28.21
C ILE A 507 -6.15 -11.17 28.91
N SER A 508 -5.88 -10.24 29.82
CA SER A 508 -4.64 -10.27 30.61
C SER A 508 -4.71 -11.33 31.72
N SER A 509 -3.57 -11.86 32.14
CA SER A 509 -3.51 -12.81 33.27
C SER A 509 -4.11 -12.26 34.57
N VAL A 510 -4.12 -10.93 34.73
CA VAL A 510 -4.74 -10.24 35.87
C VAL A 510 -6.26 -10.23 35.76
N GLU A 511 -6.82 -10.05 34.55
CA GLU A 511 -8.28 -10.11 34.33
C GLU A 511 -8.82 -11.56 34.47
N GLU A 512 -8.02 -12.58 34.16
CA GLU A 512 -8.38 -14.00 34.38
C GLU A 512 -8.57 -14.30 35.88
N GLU A 513 -7.70 -13.80 36.77
CA GLU A 513 -7.83 -14.00 38.22
C GLU A 513 -9.09 -13.33 38.80
N TYR A 514 -9.40 -12.09 38.39
CA TYR A 514 -10.62 -11.39 38.84
C TYR A 514 -11.93 -12.04 38.36
N SER A 515 -11.89 -12.72 37.21
CA SER A 515 -13.05 -13.42 36.64
C SER A 515 -13.42 -14.67 37.44
N VAL A 516 -12.42 -15.36 38.01
CA VAL A 516 -12.61 -16.59 38.80
C VAL A 516 -13.13 -16.27 40.22
N ASP A 517 -12.77 -15.11 40.78
CA ASP A 517 -13.21 -14.71 42.12
C ASP A 517 -14.67 -14.19 42.19
N HIS A 518 -15.34 -13.97 41.06
CA HIS A 518 -16.73 -13.48 41.01
C HIS A 518 -17.79 -14.58 40.75
N ASP A 519 -17.36 -15.83 40.52
CA ASP A 519 -18.23 -17.01 40.38
C ASP A 519 -18.22 -17.90 41.64
N GLY A 520 -17.79 -17.37 42.80
CA GLY A 520 -17.75 -18.04 44.11
C GLY A 520 -18.98 -17.83 44.98
#